data_AF-A0A3P5YHX7-F1
#
_entry.id   AF-A0A3P5YHX7-F1
#
_cell.length_a   1.000
_cell.length_b   1.000
_cell.length_c   1.000
_cell.angle_alpha   90.00
_cell.angle_beta   90.00
_cell.angle_gamma   90.00
#
_symmetry.space_group_name_H-M   'P 1'
#
loop_
_entity.id
_entity.type
_entity.pdbx_description
1 polymer ?
#
loop_
_entity_poly.entity_id
_entity_poly.type
_entity_poly.pdbx_seq_one_letter_code
_entity_poly.pdbx_strand_id
1 'polypeptide(L)'
;RDVAWILVGDFNELINNEEKSGGAVRAESSFWDFRHMVSSCRFFFDRRMLGKDGIEEVVRRGWAGGGSDVGVDLMERISNCRKELARWKKTSGANSQDRIA
;
A
#
# COMPACT_ATOMS: atom_id res chain seq x y z
N ARG A 1 -5.18 21.17 -0.61
CA ARG A 1 -4.89 19.94 0.19
C ARG A 1 -4.02 19.03 -0.67
N ASP A 2 -2.74 18.89 -0.35
CA ASP A 2 -1.83 17.99 -1.07
C ASP A 2 -1.94 16.58 -0.49
N VAL A 3 -2.99 15.86 -0.89
CA VAL A 3 -3.10 14.43 -0.57
C VAL A 3 -2.10 13.69 -1.44
N ALA A 4 -1.06 13.13 -0.81
CA ALA A 4 -0.07 12.34 -1.50
C ALA A 4 -0.55 10.88 -1.57
N TRP A 5 -1.00 10.48 -2.74
CA TRP A 5 -1.38 9.12 -3.09
C TRP A 5 -0.12 8.37 -3.49
N ILE A 6 0.07 7.19 -2.90
CA ILE A 6 1.21 6.33 -3.14
C ILE A 6 0.67 4.93 -3.37
N LEU A 7 1.24 4.28 -4.37
CA LEU A 7 1.07 2.87 -4.61
C LEU A 7 2.18 2.12 -3.87
N VAL A 8 1.79 1.32 -2.89
CA VAL A 8 2.68 0.64 -1.95
C VAL A 8 2.03 -0.68 -1.57
N GLY A 9 2.75 -1.78 -1.75
CA GLY A 9 2.25 -3.12 -1.45
C GLY A 9 2.99 -4.20 -2.24
N ASP A 10 2.65 -5.45 -1.94
CA ASP A 10 2.99 -6.62 -2.75
C ASP A 10 1.90 -6.78 -3.84
N PHE A 11 2.28 -6.64 -5.10
CA PHE A 11 1.37 -6.76 -6.26
C PHE A 11 1.01 -8.21 -6.59
N ASN A 12 1.41 -9.15 -5.74
CA ASN A 12 1.06 -10.55 -5.88
C ASN A 12 -0.38 -10.87 -5.39
N GLU A 13 -1.20 -9.86 -5.12
CA GLU A 13 -2.65 -10.03 -4.97
C GLU A 13 -3.31 -10.23 -6.33
N LEU A 14 -4.19 -11.24 -6.38
CA LEU A 14 -4.82 -11.68 -7.61
C LEU A 14 -6.13 -10.93 -7.82
N ILE A 15 -6.40 -10.48 -9.04
CA ILE A 15 -7.72 -10.00 -9.44
C ILE A 15 -8.67 -11.16 -9.67
N ASN A 16 -8.17 -12.32 -10.10
CA ASN A 16 -8.97 -13.53 -10.28
C ASN A 16 -8.06 -14.77 -10.28
N ASN A 17 -8.66 -15.96 -10.40
CA ASN A 17 -7.88 -17.20 -10.51
C ASN A 17 -7.12 -17.35 -11.85
N GLU A 18 -7.42 -16.57 -12.88
CA GLU A 18 -6.75 -16.65 -14.19
C GLU A 18 -5.34 -16.06 -14.13
N GLU A 19 -5.12 -15.04 -13.31
CA GLU A 19 -3.79 -14.48 -13.02
C GLU A 19 -2.89 -15.46 -12.23
N LYS A 20 -3.49 -16.51 -11.64
CA LYS A 20 -2.80 -17.40 -10.73
C LYS A 20 -1.85 -18.34 -11.47
N SER A 21 -0.55 -18.19 -11.19
CA SER A 21 0.48 -19.13 -11.66
C SER A 21 0.61 -20.35 -10.72
N GLY A 22 -0.36 -21.27 -10.78
CA GLY A 22 -0.37 -22.53 -10.02
C GLY A 22 -0.89 -22.43 -8.57
N GLY A 23 -1.05 -23.58 -7.89
CA GLY A 23 -1.63 -23.67 -6.53
C GLY A 23 -3.17 -23.75 -6.51
N ALA A 24 -3.77 -23.78 -5.32
CA ALA A 24 -5.22 -23.99 -5.17
C ALA A 24 -6.07 -22.80 -5.67
N VAL A 25 -7.21 -23.11 -6.28
CA VAL A 25 -8.25 -22.13 -6.64
C VAL A 25 -8.72 -21.41 -5.37
N ARG A 26 -8.74 -20.08 -5.40
CA ARG A 26 -9.22 -19.24 -4.30
C ARG A 26 -10.71 -18.93 -4.48
N ALA A 27 -11.42 -18.71 -3.38
CA ALA A 27 -12.81 -18.28 -3.40
C ALA A 27 -12.94 -16.89 -4.02
N GLU A 28 -14.01 -16.67 -4.80
CA GLU A 28 -14.22 -15.41 -5.52
C GLU A 28 -14.27 -14.19 -4.58
N SER A 29 -14.81 -14.38 -3.37
CA SER A 29 -14.85 -13.36 -2.32
C SER A 29 -13.47 -12.80 -1.96
N SER A 30 -12.41 -13.61 -2.08
CA SER A 30 -11.04 -13.17 -1.75
C SER A 30 -10.46 -12.14 -2.72
N PHE A 31 -11.07 -11.94 -3.89
CA PHE A 31 -10.62 -10.95 -4.88
C PHE A 31 -11.38 -9.63 -4.78
N TRP A 32 -12.48 -9.58 -4.04
CA TRP A 32 -13.38 -8.42 -4.01
C TRP A 32 -12.70 -7.18 -3.47
N ASP A 33 -11.92 -7.33 -2.40
CA ASP A 33 -11.25 -6.20 -1.79
C ASP A 33 -10.23 -5.59 -2.76
N PHE A 34 -9.42 -6.42 -3.42
CA PHE A 34 -8.42 -5.95 -4.38
C PHE A 34 -9.06 -5.32 -5.62
N ARG A 35 -10.14 -5.91 -6.16
CA ARG A 35 -10.90 -5.33 -7.27
C ARG A 35 -11.56 -4.00 -6.90
N HIS A 36 -12.22 -3.94 -5.75
CA HIS A 36 -12.87 -2.73 -5.26
C HIS A 36 -11.84 -1.64 -4.98
N MET A 37 -10.68 -2.02 -4.48
CA MET A 37 -9.54 -1.14 -4.29
C MET A 37 -9.04 -0.58 -5.62
N VAL A 38 -8.74 -1.42 -6.62
CA VAL A 38 -8.31 -1.02 -7.98
C VAL A 38 -9.33 -0.07 -8.61
N SER A 39 -10.62 -0.33 -8.46
CA SER A 39 -11.68 0.50 -9.05
C SER A 39 -11.92 1.82 -8.30
N SER A 40 -11.79 1.83 -6.98
CA SER A 40 -12.15 2.98 -6.13
C SER A 40 -10.99 3.92 -5.81
N CYS A 41 -9.76 3.39 -5.76
CA CYS A 41 -8.59 4.19 -5.42
C CYS A 41 -7.91 4.70 -6.69
N ARG A 42 -7.64 6.01 -6.76
CA ARG A 42 -6.80 6.57 -7.81
C ARG A 42 -5.34 6.26 -7.48
N PHE A 43 -4.81 5.15 -8.00
CA PHE A 43 -3.41 4.80 -7.81
C PHE A 43 -2.51 5.73 -8.59
N PHE A 44 -1.58 6.38 -7.87
CA PHE A 44 -0.52 7.16 -8.48
C PHE A 44 0.81 6.69 -7.92
N PHE A 45 1.74 6.46 -8.83
CA PHE A 45 3.14 6.26 -8.49
C PHE A 45 3.80 7.62 -8.25
N ASP A 46 4.13 7.93 -6.99
CA ASP A 46 4.85 9.15 -6.65
C ASP A 46 6.36 8.92 -6.77
N ARG A 47 6.95 9.30 -7.91
CA ARG A 47 8.39 9.12 -8.16
C ARG A 47 9.28 9.81 -7.11
N ARG A 48 8.78 10.82 -6.39
CA ARG A 48 9.53 11.52 -5.32
C ARG A 48 9.76 10.66 -4.08
N MET A 49 9.06 9.52 -4.00
CA MET A 49 9.21 8.51 -2.96
C MET A 49 10.40 7.60 -3.22
N LEU A 50 10.78 7.42 -4.49
CA LEU A 50 11.91 6.56 -4.86
C LEU A 50 13.22 7.10 -4.29
N GLY A 51 14.02 6.19 -3.72
CA GLY A 51 15.34 6.52 -3.19
C GLY A 51 15.32 7.30 -1.87
N LYS A 52 14.15 7.47 -1.24
CA LYS A 52 14.09 8.04 0.11
C LYS A 52 14.34 6.96 1.16
N ASP A 53 15.35 7.19 1.99
CA ASP A 53 15.74 6.24 3.03
C ASP A 53 14.56 5.93 3.98
N GLY A 54 14.42 4.63 4.28
CA GLY A 54 13.40 4.11 5.18
C GLY A 54 12.00 3.96 4.59
N ILE A 55 11.75 4.38 3.35
CA ILE A 55 10.41 4.25 2.76
C ILE A 55 9.98 2.79 2.60
N GLU A 56 10.89 1.92 2.15
CA GLU A 56 10.62 0.49 1.99
C GLU A 56 10.21 -0.17 3.32
N GLU A 57 10.91 0.18 4.40
CA GLU A 57 10.61 -0.35 5.73
C GLU A 57 9.25 0.12 6.26
N VAL A 58 8.90 1.39 6.04
CA VAL A 58 7.61 1.97 6.42
C VAL A 58 6.46 1.28 5.69
N VAL A 59 6.66 1.02 4.40
CA VAL A 59 5.75 0.28 3.53
C VAL A 59 5.56 -1.15 4.03
N ARG A 60 6.68 -1.87 4.24
CA ARG A 60 6.69 -3.24 4.72
C ARG A 60 5.98 -3.37 6.07
N ARG A 61 6.24 -2.46 7.00
CA ARG A 61 5.60 -2.40 8.32
C ARG A 61 4.11 -2.11 8.22
N GLY A 62 3.70 -1.18 7.36
CA GLY A 62 2.30 -0.89 7.12
C GLY A 62 1.56 -2.08 6.51
N TRP A 63 2.21 -2.80 5.59
CA TRP A 63 1.62 -3.91 4.86
C TRP A 63 1.49 -5.19 5.70
N ALA A 64 2.52 -5.53 6.47
CA ALA A 64 2.54 -6.75 7.29
C ALA A 64 1.48 -6.74 8.40
N GLY A 65 1.06 -5.56 8.88
CA GLY A 65 0.12 -5.45 9.97
C GLY A 65 0.62 -6.08 11.28
N GLY A 66 -0.21 -6.06 12.32
CA GLY A 66 0.16 -6.48 13.68
C GLY A 66 0.33 -7.98 13.93
N GLY A 67 0.22 -8.84 12.91
CA GLY A 67 0.46 -10.29 13.04
C GLY A 67 -0.63 -11.19 12.46
N SER A 68 -0.19 -12.39 12.06
CA SER A 68 -0.85 -13.46 11.30
C SER A 68 -1.43 -13.05 9.94
N ASP A 69 -0.82 -13.59 8.87
CA ASP A 69 -1.19 -13.38 7.46
C ASP A 69 -2.60 -13.89 7.11
N VAL A 70 -3.29 -14.54 8.06
CA VAL A 70 -4.62 -15.10 7.92
C VAL A 70 -5.63 -14.16 8.56
N GLY A 71 -6.38 -13.41 7.73
CA GLY A 71 -7.58 -12.70 8.16
C GLY A 71 -7.49 -11.17 8.28
N VAL A 72 -6.35 -10.56 7.93
CA VAL A 72 -6.25 -9.09 7.83
C VAL A 72 -6.77 -8.65 6.45
N ASP A 73 -7.86 -7.89 6.44
CA ASP A 73 -8.49 -7.30 5.26
C ASP A 73 -7.48 -6.44 4.47
N LEU A 74 -7.47 -6.55 3.15
CA LEU A 74 -6.64 -5.72 2.27
C LEU A 74 -6.82 -4.23 2.59
N MET A 75 -8.06 -3.80 2.86
CA MET A 75 -8.33 -2.40 3.19
C MET A 75 -7.65 -1.98 4.49
N GLU A 76 -7.48 -2.91 5.43
CA GLU A 76 -6.71 -2.69 6.65
C GLU A 76 -5.22 -2.54 6.37
N ARG A 77 -4.63 -3.39 5.50
CA ARG A 77 -3.23 -3.27 5.07
C ARG A 77 -2.94 -1.92 4.42
N ILE A 78 -3.83 -1.47 3.55
CA ILE A 78 -3.71 -0.16 2.88
C ILE A 78 -3.87 0.98 3.89
N SER A 79 -4.84 0.87 4.80
CA SER A 79 -5.04 1.84 5.87
C SER A 79 -3.79 1.97 6.75
N ASN A 80 -3.14 0.85 7.05
CA ASN A 80 -1.91 0.80 7.82
C ASN A 80 -0.72 1.40 7.05
N CYS A 81 -0.54 1.07 5.77
CA CYS A 81 0.45 1.72 4.90
C CYS A 81 0.26 3.24 4.86
N ARG A 82 -0.98 3.73 4.72
CA ARG A 82 -1.28 5.16 4.72
C ARG A 82 -0.88 5.82 6.04
N LYS A 83 -1.16 5.18 7.18
CA LYS A 83 -0.80 5.70 8.52
C LYS A 83 0.72 5.78 8.70
N GLU A 84 1.43 4.71 8.35
CA GLU A 84 2.89 4.63 8.48
C GLU A 84 3.58 5.63 7.53
N LEU A 85 3.15 5.75 6.28
CA LEU A 85 3.67 6.76 5.34
C LEU A 85 3.38 8.19 5.80
N ALA A 86 2.20 8.44 6.39
CA ALA A 86 1.87 9.75 6.95
C ALA A 86 2.75 10.10 8.16
N ARG A 87 3.10 9.11 8.99
CA ARG A 87 4.05 9.28 10.11
C ARG A 87 5.44 9.57 9.58
N TRP A 88 5.94 8.76 8.65
CA TRP A 88 7.25 8.92 8.07
C TRP A 88 7.43 10.25 7.34
N LYS A 89 6.42 10.73 6.61
CA LYS A 89 6.49 12.06 5.94
C LYS A 89 6.70 13.19 6.94
N LYS A 90 6.09 13.12 8.12
CA LYS A 90 6.26 14.11 9.19
C LYS A 90 7.66 14.08 9.80
N THR A 91 8.25 12.90 9.95
CA THR A 91 9.57 12.74 10.58
C THR A 91 10.73 12.95 9.62
N SER A 92 10.52 12.79 8.30
CA SER A 92 11.60 12.75 7.31
C SER A 92 11.82 14.05 6.55
N GLY A 93 11.24 15.18 6.99
CA GLY A 93 11.32 16.47 6.28
C GLY A 93 10.77 16.42 4.84
N ALA A 94 9.95 15.41 4.53
CA ALA A 94 9.43 15.18 3.17
C ALA A 94 8.27 16.11 2.82
N ASN A 95 7.87 16.98 3.74
CA ASN A 95 6.87 18.02 3.51
C ASN A 95 7.49 19.18 2.73
N SER A 96 6.77 19.69 1.74
CA SER A 96 7.18 20.82 0.91
C SER A 96 7.49 22.11 1.67
N GLN A 97 7.17 22.20 2.96
CA GLN A 97 7.50 23.36 3.80
C GLN A 97 9.01 23.55 4.00
N ASP A 98 9.84 22.51 3.90
CA ASP A 98 11.30 22.63 4.10
C ASP A 98 12.06 23.07 2.83
N ARG A 99 11.35 23.35 1.72
CA ARG A 99 11.95 23.78 0.43
C ARG A 99 11.78 25.27 0.13
N ILE A 100 11.45 26.08 1.13
CA ILE A 100 11.48 27.55 1.02
C ILE A 100 12.69 28.02 1.82
N ALA A 101 13.84 28.08 1.16
CA ALA A 101 15.02 28.83 1.58
C ALA A 101 15.55 29.57 0.36
#